data_AF-A0A8K0UEL5-F1
#
_entry.id   AF-A0A8K0UEL5-F1
#
_cell.length_a   1.000
_cell.length_b   1.000
_cell.length_c   1.000
_cell.angle_alpha   90.00
_cell.angle_beta   90.00
_cell.angle_gamma   90.00
#
_symmetry.space_group_name_H-M   'P 1'
#
loop_
_entity.id
_entity.type
_entity.pdbx_description
1 polymer ?
#
loop_
_entity_poly.entity_id
_entity_poly.type
_entity_poly.pdbx_seq_one_letter_code
_entity_poly.pdbx_strand_id
1 'polypeptide(L)'
;MFEADEDLKLASGGAEFENCRALPLPKAPMPAHEKDALSVRMWRIEHNLYTTNENLVQRVNTFEDNITVQIHGIKELIGKINATAHFAAVPPSSPAPSQDLLNAPTISHYGMRPTFRRCHSTKLPDPPTVHLSKDIDRLCREWEQSTLLVVNRRGIPVQYWPEFYKKVKGASGGLGSNSKDEWFSYKHVLDALAKEHSANASQDAADAHFFFGNDLGHPDAKGAFSYVKSGKTFLASKDDAIARKWIKLLDDDPEISSRVRNQPAAVTLVATACLHPRATDDGSGGKDTYHRTAMMLRLSTGARGAGLRRRPVKSRDFRMGKGGCAGRLQMAL
;
A
#
# COMPACT_ATOMS: atom_id res chain seq x y z
N MET A 1 38.79 18.35 29.26
CA MET A 1 40.26 18.41 29.21
C MET A 1 40.75 17.17 28.47
N PHE A 2 40.79 17.26 27.15
CA PHE A 2 41.82 16.75 26.24
C PHE A 2 41.43 17.27 24.85
N GLU A 3 42.08 18.35 24.49
CA GLU A 3 42.23 18.85 23.13
C GLU A 3 43.07 17.86 22.33
N ALA A 4 42.75 17.70 21.05
CA ALA A 4 43.73 17.49 19.99
C ALA A 4 43.08 17.77 18.65
N ASP A 5 43.47 18.90 18.08
CA ASP A 5 43.45 19.22 16.65
C ASP A 5 44.09 18.10 15.83
N GLU A 6 43.52 17.81 14.65
CA GLU A 6 44.28 17.33 13.51
C GLU A 6 43.70 17.97 12.23
N ASP A 7 44.39 19.03 11.80
CA ASP A 7 44.37 19.63 10.48
C ASP A 7 44.71 18.59 9.40
N LEU A 8 43.69 18.05 8.73
CA LEU A 8 43.87 17.23 7.54
C LEU A 8 43.64 18.07 6.27
N LYS A 9 44.78 18.63 5.84
CA LYS A 9 45.08 19.28 4.57
C LYS A 9 44.63 18.40 3.38
N LEU A 10 43.50 18.73 2.76
CA LEU A 10 43.05 18.13 1.50
C LEU A 10 43.90 18.67 0.34
N ALA A 11 44.99 17.96 0.05
CA ALA A 11 45.72 18.10 -1.21
C ALA A 11 44.86 17.52 -2.35
N SER A 12 44.35 18.41 -3.20
CA SER A 12 43.77 18.09 -4.50
C SER A 12 44.90 17.62 -5.44
N GLY A 13 45.20 16.33 -5.38
CA GLY A 13 46.04 15.63 -6.35
C GLY A 13 45.16 14.98 -7.41
N GLY A 14 44.99 15.64 -8.54
CA GLY A 14 44.36 15.08 -9.73
C GLY A 14 45.21 13.94 -10.29
N ALA A 15 44.88 12.71 -9.92
CA ALA A 15 45.34 11.52 -10.63
C ALA A 15 44.27 11.17 -11.67
N GLU A 16 44.59 11.44 -12.93
CA GLU A 16 43.92 10.89 -14.10
C GLU A 16 43.97 9.35 -13.99
N PHE A 17 42.92 8.75 -13.42
CA PHE A 17 42.68 7.33 -13.58
C PHE A 17 42.24 7.11 -15.02
N GLU A 18 43.21 6.81 -15.88
CA GLU A 18 42.99 6.11 -17.14
C GLU A 18 42.09 4.91 -16.86
N ASN A 19 40.82 5.07 -17.22
CA ASN A 19 39.81 4.04 -17.18
C ASN A 19 40.15 3.03 -18.27
N CYS A 20 41.12 2.17 -17.98
CA CYS A 20 41.36 0.94 -18.72
C CYS A 20 40.09 0.09 -18.60
N ARG A 21 39.14 0.30 -19.53
CA ARG A 21 38.05 -0.61 -19.83
C ARG A 21 38.70 -1.94 -20.20
N ALA A 22 38.96 -2.76 -19.19
CA ALA A 22 39.25 -4.17 -19.37
C ALA A 22 38.12 -4.74 -20.21
N LEU A 23 38.46 -5.20 -21.41
CA LEU A 23 37.51 -5.86 -22.30
C LEU A 23 36.84 -6.98 -21.48
N PRO A 24 35.49 -7.01 -21.40
CA PRO A 24 34.80 -8.00 -20.63
C PRO A 24 35.22 -9.38 -21.13
N LEU A 25 35.93 -10.11 -20.27
CA LEU A 25 36.36 -11.47 -20.56
C LEU A 25 35.15 -12.27 -21.04
N PRO A 26 35.31 -13.10 -22.08
CA PRO A 26 34.22 -13.93 -22.59
C PRO A 26 33.69 -14.77 -21.44
N LYS A 27 32.43 -14.51 -21.05
CA LYS A 27 31.77 -15.25 -19.97
C LYS A 27 31.84 -16.73 -20.32
N ALA A 28 32.44 -17.52 -19.42
CA ALA A 28 32.50 -18.96 -19.57
C ALA A 28 31.10 -19.51 -19.85
N PRO A 29 30.95 -20.47 -20.78
CA PRO A 29 29.66 -21.04 -21.11
C PRO A 29 29.00 -21.59 -19.85
N MET A 30 27.79 -21.12 -19.57
CA MET A 30 26.99 -21.51 -18.41
C MET A 30 26.87 -23.04 -18.36
N PRO A 31 27.15 -23.69 -17.21
CA PRO A 31 27.00 -25.14 -17.05
C PRO A 31 25.60 -25.61 -17.46
N ALA A 32 25.50 -26.76 -18.13
CA ALA A 32 24.21 -27.26 -18.64
C ALA A 32 23.13 -27.37 -17.55
N HIS A 33 23.49 -27.82 -16.35
CA HIS A 33 22.55 -27.96 -15.23
C HIS A 33 21.96 -26.62 -14.74
N GLU A 34 22.68 -25.49 -14.90
CA GLU A 34 22.15 -24.17 -14.55
C GLU A 34 21.08 -23.70 -15.54
N LYS A 35 21.23 -24.05 -16.83
CA LYS A 35 20.22 -23.76 -17.85
C LYS A 35 18.92 -24.51 -17.57
N ASP A 36 19.02 -25.77 -17.15
CA ASP A 36 17.85 -26.58 -16.79
C ASP A 36 17.15 -26.02 -15.54
N ALA A 37 17.93 -25.63 -14.52
CA ALA A 37 17.41 -25.01 -13.31
C ALA A 37 16.69 -23.67 -13.60
N LEU A 38 17.25 -22.84 -14.49
CA LEU A 38 16.61 -21.59 -14.93
C LEU A 38 15.34 -21.86 -15.72
N SER A 39 15.33 -22.87 -16.59
CA SER A 39 14.16 -23.24 -17.39
C SER A 39 13.00 -23.71 -16.50
N VAL A 40 13.28 -24.53 -15.48
CA VAL A 40 12.27 -24.95 -14.50
C VAL A 40 11.73 -23.79 -13.68
N ARG A 41 12.59 -22.83 -13.28
CA ARG A 41 12.15 -21.63 -12.56
C ARG A 41 11.28 -20.73 -13.43
N MET A 42 11.66 -20.53 -14.69
CA MET A 42 10.88 -19.77 -15.67
C MET A 42 9.50 -20.39 -15.84
N TRP A 43 9.45 -21.70 -16.08
CA TRP A 43 8.19 -22.44 -16.26
C TRP A 43 7.28 -22.35 -15.03
N ARG A 44 7.83 -22.43 -13.81
CA ARG A 44 7.03 -22.24 -12.57
C ARG A 44 6.46 -20.82 -12.46
N ILE A 45 7.23 -19.81 -12.87
CA ILE A 45 6.76 -18.42 -12.87
C ILE A 45 5.64 -18.26 -13.90
N GLU A 46 5.82 -18.76 -15.12
CA GLU A 46 4.80 -18.72 -16.18
C GLU A 46 3.52 -19.45 -15.76
N HIS A 47 3.65 -20.65 -15.19
CA HIS A 47 2.50 -21.40 -14.68
C HIS A 47 1.78 -20.63 -13.56
N ASN A 48 2.50 -20.04 -12.60
CA ASN A 48 1.89 -19.26 -11.52
C ASN A 48 1.20 -17.99 -12.06
N LEU A 49 1.79 -17.34 -13.06
CA LEU A 49 1.18 -16.18 -13.73
C LEU A 49 -0.09 -16.58 -14.49
N TYR A 50 -0.06 -17.73 -15.18
CA TYR A 50 -1.22 -18.29 -15.87
C TYR A 50 -2.37 -18.61 -14.88
N THR A 51 -2.09 -19.32 -13.79
CA THR A 51 -3.12 -19.70 -12.82
C THR A 51 -3.70 -18.50 -12.07
N THR A 52 -2.88 -17.50 -11.73
CA THR A 52 -3.37 -16.26 -11.12
C THR A 52 -4.27 -15.47 -12.08
N ASN A 53 -3.93 -15.42 -13.37
CA ASN A 53 -4.76 -14.78 -14.38
C ASN A 53 -6.11 -15.50 -14.56
N GLU A 54 -6.12 -16.83 -14.64
CA GLU A 54 -7.36 -17.64 -14.70
C GLU A 54 -8.27 -17.37 -13.49
N ASN A 55 -7.71 -17.33 -12.27
CA ASN A 55 -8.48 -17.01 -11.07
C ASN A 55 -9.07 -15.59 -11.10
N LEU A 56 -8.35 -14.61 -11.65
CA LEU A 56 -8.85 -13.25 -11.81
C LEU A 56 -9.99 -13.20 -12.84
N VAL A 57 -9.83 -13.86 -13.99
CA VAL A 57 -10.88 -13.96 -15.02
C VAL A 57 -12.15 -14.59 -14.44
N GLN A 58 -12.04 -15.66 -13.67
CA GLN A 58 -13.19 -16.30 -13.02
C GLN A 58 -13.90 -15.36 -12.03
N ARG A 59 -13.13 -14.59 -11.22
CA ARG A 59 -13.70 -13.62 -10.29
C ARG A 59 -14.41 -12.47 -10.99
N VAL A 60 -13.85 -11.99 -12.11
CA VAL A 60 -14.47 -10.94 -12.93
C VAL A 60 -15.78 -11.45 -13.54
N ASN A 61 -15.79 -12.64 -14.14
CA ASN A 61 -17.01 -13.23 -14.70
C ASN A 61 -18.10 -13.41 -13.64
N THR A 62 -17.74 -13.93 -12.46
CA THR A 62 -18.69 -14.10 -11.34
C THR A 62 -19.27 -12.76 -10.88
N PHE A 63 -18.46 -11.70 -10.90
CA PHE A 63 -18.89 -10.35 -10.55
C PHE A 63 -19.82 -9.75 -11.62
N GLU A 64 -19.50 -9.92 -12.90
CA GLU A 64 -20.35 -9.50 -14.03
C GLU A 64 -21.72 -10.19 -14.01
N ASP A 65 -21.75 -11.49 -13.70
CA ASP A 65 -23.00 -12.25 -13.55
C ASP A 65 -23.84 -11.70 -12.39
N ASN A 66 -23.23 -11.40 -11.24
CA ASN A 66 -23.91 -10.83 -10.08
C ASN A 66 -24.52 -9.45 -10.41
N ILE A 67 -23.76 -8.57 -11.07
CA ILE A 67 -24.26 -7.26 -11.51
C ILE A 67 -25.44 -7.43 -12.47
N THR A 68 -25.35 -8.37 -13.41
CA THR A 68 -26.41 -8.61 -14.39
C THR A 68 -27.72 -9.04 -13.72
N VAL A 69 -27.63 -9.93 -12.74
CA VAL A 69 -28.79 -10.36 -11.92
C VAL A 69 -29.38 -9.17 -11.15
N GLN A 70 -28.56 -8.34 -10.52
CA GLN A 70 -29.04 -7.17 -9.77
C GLN A 70 -29.72 -6.14 -10.68
N ILE A 71 -29.12 -5.83 -11.84
CA ILE A 71 -29.70 -4.90 -12.82
C ILE A 71 -31.05 -5.44 -13.33
N HIS A 72 -31.16 -6.75 -13.57
CA HIS A 72 -32.42 -7.36 -13.98
C HIS A 72 -33.50 -7.22 -12.90
N GLY A 73 -33.14 -7.47 -11.63
CA GLY A 73 -34.06 -7.28 -10.50
C GLY A 73 -34.55 -5.83 -10.35
N ILE A 74 -33.65 -4.86 -10.53
CA ILE A 74 -34.00 -3.43 -10.50
C ILE A 74 -34.95 -3.08 -11.66
N LYS A 75 -34.68 -3.57 -12.88
CA LYS A 75 -35.56 -3.35 -14.03
C LYS A 75 -36.97 -3.90 -13.80
N GLU A 76 -37.08 -5.09 -13.21
CA GLU A 76 -38.37 -5.70 -12.88
C GLU A 76 -39.13 -4.85 -11.85
N LEU A 77 -38.44 -4.35 -10.82
CA LEU A 77 -39.04 -3.49 -9.80
C LEU A 77 -39.56 -2.17 -10.40
N ILE A 78 -38.78 -1.52 -11.26
CA ILE A 78 -39.19 -0.30 -11.97
C ILE A 78 -40.44 -0.57 -12.83
N GLY A 79 -40.48 -1.72 -13.52
CA GLY A 79 -41.64 -2.15 -14.29
C GLY A 79 -42.92 -2.26 -13.43
N LYS A 80 -42.81 -2.86 -12.24
CA LYS A 80 -43.94 -2.98 -11.28
C LYS A 80 -44.42 -1.62 -10.78
N ILE A 81 -43.50 -0.69 -10.48
CA ILE A 81 -43.84 0.66 -10.02
C ILE A 81 -44.61 1.42 -11.12
N ASN A 82 -44.13 1.37 -12.36
CA ASN A 82 -44.79 2.06 -13.48
C ASN A 82 -46.17 1.48 -13.79
N ALA A 83 -46.35 0.16 -13.71
CA ALA A 83 -47.65 -0.49 -13.87
C ALA A 83 -48.65 -0.06 -12.78
N THR A 84 -48.18 0.13 -11.55
CA THR A 84 -49.00 0.59 -10.42
C THR A 84 -49.41 2.06 -10.58
N ALA A 85 -48.51 2.91 -11.06
CA ALA A 85 -48.76 4.34 -11.26
C ALA A 85 -49.83 4.62 -12.33
N HIS A 86 -49.94 3.78 -13.36
CA HIS A 86 -50.94 3.95 -14.42
C HIS A 86 -52.40 3.78 -13.94
N PHE A 87 -52.63 3.10 -12.81
CA PHE A 87 -53.98 2.95 -12.25
C PHE A 87 -54.45 4.15 -11.41
N ALA A 88 -53.54 5.07 -11.02
CA ALA A 88 -53.87 6.23 -10.20
C ALA A 88 -54.11 7.53 -11.00
N ALA A 89 -53.99 7.49 -12.33
CA ALA A 89 -54.16 8.67 -13.18
C ALA A 89 -55.65 8.97 -13.44
N VAL A 90 -56.17 9.92 -12.65
CA VAL A 90 -57.39 10.71 -12.85
C VAL A 90 -57.48 11.26 -14.29
N PRO A 91 -58.68 11.35 -14.91
CA PRO A 91 -58.86 11.72 -16.31
C PRO A 91 -58.33 13.13 -16.65
N PRO A 92 -57.78 13.32 -17.86
CA PRO A 92 -57.05 14.51 -18.25
C PRO A 92 -57.98 15.65 -18.70
N SER A 93 -57.74 16.85 -18.16
CA SER A 93 -58.25 18.11 -18.71
C SER A 93 -57.17 19.19 -18.64
N SER A 94 -56.16 19.15 -19.53
CA SER A 94 -55.50 20.37 -20.03
C SER A 94 -54.44 20.09 -21.12
N PRO A 95 -54.17 21.04 -22.04
CA PRO A 95 -53.34 20.82 -23.22
C PRO A 95 -51.84 21.04 -23.00
N ALA A 96 -51.08 20.40 -23.90
CA ALA A 96 -49.65 20.11 -23.87
C ALA A 96 -48.70 21.33 -24.01
N PRO A 97 -47.49 21.24 -23.41
CA PRO A 97 -46.32 22.00 -23.85
C PRO A 97 -45.33 21.17 -24.68
N SER A 98 -44.66 21.87 -25.58
CA SER A 98 -43.84 21.44 -26.71
C SER A 98 -42.64 20.53 -26.38
N GLN A 99 -42.41 19.54 -27.25
CA GLN A 99 -41.30 18.59 -27.24
C GLN A 99 -40.11 19.06 -28.09
N ASP A 100 -39.31 20.00 -27.59
CA ASP A 100 -37.98 20.26 -28.13
C ASP A 100 -36.98 20.20 -26.97
N LEU A 101 -35.93 19.37 -27.08
CA LEU A 101 -34.71 19.25 -26.23
C LEU A 101 -34.36 17.81 -25.73
N LEU A 102 -34.49 16.77 -26.57
CA LEU A 102 -33.94 15.44 -26.25
C LEU A 102 -33.12 14.87 -27.43
N ASN A 103 -31.90 15.37 -27.60
CA ASN A 103 -30.86 14.78 -28.46
C ASN A 103 -29.48 15.01 -27.81
N ALA A 104 -29.19 14.28 -26.73
CA ALA A 104 -27.84 14.15 -26.19
C ALA A 104 -27.28 12.76 -26.54
N PRO A 105 -26.08 12.66 -27.15
CA PRO A 105 -25.52 11.38 -27.55
C PRO A 105 -25.04 10.57 -26.34
N THR A 106 -25.60 9.36 -26.19
CA THR A 106 -25.21 8.36 -25.19
C THR A 106 -23.80 7.83 -25.48
N ILE A 107 -22.89 7.98 -24.51
CA ILE A 107 -21.51 7.49 -24.56
C ILE A 107 -21.51 6.00 -24.20
N SER A 108 -21.12 5.14 -25.16
CA SER A 108 -20.82 3.72 -24.92
C SER A 108 -19.40 3.58 -24.36
N HIS A 109 -19.27 3.00 -23.16
CA HIS A 109 -18.10 3.14 -22.30
C HIS A 109 -17.14 1.93 -22.26
N TYR A 110 -17.27 0.92 -23.13
CA TYR A 110 -16.41 -0.27 -23.06
C TYR A 110 -15.92 -0.74 -24.44
N GLY A 111 -14.59 -0.76 -24.64
CA GLY A 111 -13.93 -1.62 -25.63
C GLY A 111 -13.12 -0.94 -26.74
N MET A 112 -13.30 0.36 -27.00
CA MET A 112 -12.50 1.06 -28.01
C MET A 112 -11.31 1.76 -27.36
N ARG A 113 -10.08 1.33 -27.65
CA ARG A 113 -8.90 2.20 -27.47
C ARG A 113 -9.26 3.52 -28.16
N PRO A 114 -9.33 4.65 -27.45
CA PRO A 114 -9.62 5.92 -28.07
C PRO A 114 -8.54 6.15 -29.13
N THR A 115 -8.93 6.09 -30.40
CA THR A 115 -8.07 6.44 -31.51
C THR A 115 -7.91 7.94 -31.43
N PHE A 116 -6.98 8.38 -30.58
CA PHE A 116 -6.60 9.78 -30.46
C PHE A 116 -6.06 10.19 -31.82
N ARG A 117 -6.96 10.76 -32.66
CA ARG A 117 -6.56 11.45 -33.89
C ARG A 117 -5.49 12.42 -33.46
N ARG A 118 -4.30 12.23 -34.03
CA ARG A 118 -3.07 13.00 -33.82
C ARG A 118 -3.46 14.47 -33.67
N CYS A 119 -3.57 14.95 -32.42
CA CYS A 119 -3.94 16.32 -32.16
C CYS A 119 -2.83 17.18 -32.79
N HIS A 120 -3.22 18.14 -33.63
CA HIS A 120 -2.25 19.01 -34.29
C HIS A 120 -1.38 19.66 -33.20
N SER A 121 -0.06 19.41 -33.25
CA SER A 121 0.86 19.65 -32.13
C SER A 121 1.06 21.13 -31.79
N THR A 122 0.35 22.04 -32.44
CA THR A 122 0.56 23.49 -32.34
C THR A 122 -0.24 24.15 -31.22
N LYS A 123 -1.14 23.45 -30.53
CA LYS A 123 -1.95 24.00 -29.42
C LYS A 123 -2.21 22.98 -28.30
N LEU A 124 -1.17 22.33 -27.78
CA LEU A 124 -1.31 21.59 -26.53
C LEU A 124 -1.35 22.59 -25.37
N PRO A 125 -2.33 22.51 -24.46
CA PRO A 125 -2.31 23.32 -23.25
C PRO A 125 -1.09 22.96 -22.39
N ASP A 126 -0.59 23.95 -21.67
CA ASP A 126 0.50 23.75 -20.72
C ASP A 126 0.13 22.66 -19.69
N PRO A 127 1.09 21.84 -19.27
CA PRO A 127 0.83 20.78 -18.32
C PRO A 127 0.32 21.36 -16.99
N PRO A 128 -0.70 20.75 -16.34
CA PRO A 128 -1.32 21.31 -15.14
C PRO A 128 -0.38 21.27 -13.95
N THR A 129 -0.07 22.39 -13.27
CA THR A 129 0.94 22.50 -12.17
C THR A 129 0.66 21.64 -10.90
N VAL A 130 -0.27 20.68 -10.97
CA VAL A 130 -0.65 19.80 -9.87
C VAL A 130 0.38 18.67 -9.72
N HIS A 131 1.03 18.61 -8.55
CA HIS A 131 1.91 17.51 -8.20
C HIS A 131 1.11 16.31 -7.67
N LEU A 132 0.68 15.42 -8.57
CA LEU A 132 -0.07 14.21 -8.21
C LEU A 132 0.74 13.22 -7.34
N SER A 133 2.06 13.32 -7.32
CA SER A 133 2.92 12.49 -6.46
C SER A 133 2.74 12.76 -4.96
N LYS A 134 2.17 13.91 -4.58
CA LYS A 134 1.89 14.26 -3.17
C LYS A 134 0.54 13.75 -2.68
N ASP A 135 -0.33 13.32 -3.58
CA ASP A 135 -1.72 12.94 -3.31
C ASP A 135 -2.06 11.69 -4.13
N ILE A 136 -1.67 10.53 -3.59
CA ILE A 136 -1.80 9.22 -4.25
C ILE A 136 -3.28 8.87 -4.49
N ASP A 137 -4.16 9.17 -3.54
CA ASP A 137 -5.60 8.97 -3.70
C ASP A 137 -6.15 9.73 -4.91
N ARG A 138 -5.73 10.99 -5.06
CA ARG A 138 -6.11 11.78 -6.23
C ARG A 138 -5.45 11.24 -7.50
N LEU A 139 -4.19 10.84 -7.47
CA LEU A 139 -3.54 10.21 -8.62
C LEU A 139 -4.34 9.00 -9.11
N CYS A 140 -4.77 8.12 -8.21
CA CYS A 140 -5.57 6.94 -8.55
C CYS A 140 -6.92 7.31 -9.19
N ARG A 141 -7.62 8.31 -8.66
CA ARG A 141 -8.89 8.81 -9.25
C ARG A 141 -8.68 9.42 -10.64
N GLU A 142 -7.64 10.24 -10.79
CA GLU A 142 -7.34 10.94 -12.04
C GLU A 142 -6.68 10.00 -13.09
N TRP A 143 -6.17 8.84 -12.66
CA TRP A 143 -5.47 7.89 -13.54
C TRP A 143 -6.31 7.49 -14.75
N GLU A 144 -7.60 7.18 -14.52
CA GLU A 144 -8.54 6.75 -15.55
C GLU A 144 -9.53 7.83 -15.99
N GLN A 145 -9.77 8.85 -15.15
CA GLN A 145 -10.84 9.82 -15.37
C GLN A 145 -10.41 11.27 -15.12
N SER A 146 -9.21 11.65 -15.58
CA SER A 146 -8.72 13.01 -15.30
C SER A 146 -9.45 14.10 -16.07
N THR A 147 -9.77 15.17 -15.34
CA THR A 147 -10.28 16.43 -15.89
C THR A 147 -9.24 17.55 -15.85
N LEU A 148 -8.04 17.27 -15.33
CA LEU A 148 -6.97 18.27 -15.18
C LEU A 148 -6.43 18.74 -16.53
N LEU A 149 -6.40 17.84 -17.51
CA LEU A 149 -6.01 18.14 -18.88
C LEU A 149 -7.22 17.99 -19.79
N VAL A 150 -7.76 19.11 -20.28
CA VAL A 150 -8.92 19.09 -21.18
C VAL A 150 -8.48 19.44 -22.59
N VAL A 151 -8.65 18.50 -23.52
CA VAL A 151 -8.39 18.71 -24.95
C VAL A 151 -9.70 18.50 -25.71
N ASN A 152 -10.12 19.49 -26.50
CA ASN A 152 -11.40 19.45 -27.24
C ASN A 152 -12.62 19.14 -26.34
N ARG A 153 -12.67 19.77 -25.15
CA ARG A 153 -13.72 19.56 -24.12
C ARG A 153 -13.79 18.14 -23.56
N ARG A 154 -12.76 17.32 -23.75
CA ARG A 154 -12.65 15.98 -23.15
C ARG A 154 -11.48 15.96 -22.18
N GLY A 155 -11.73 15.47 -20.96
CA GLY A 155 -10.68 15.18 -20.00
C GLY A 155 -9.78 14.06 -20.52
N ILE A 156 -8.47 14.23 -20.38
CA ILE A 156 -7.46 13.26 -20.78
C ILE A 156 -6.96 12.57 -19.51
N PRO A 157 -7.23 11.27 -19.33
CA PRO A 157 -6.71 10.50 -18.20
C PRO A 157 -5.20 10.57 -18.06
N VAL A 158 -4.68 10.60 -16.83
CA VAL A 158 -3.24 10.79 -16.54
C VAL A 158 -2.38 9.73 -17.24
N GLN A 159 -2.88 8.50 -17.36
CA GLN A 159 -2.17 7.40 -18.04
C GLN A 159 -1.80 7.70 -19.51
N TYR A 160 -2.53 8.60 -20.17
CA TYR A 160 -2.27 8.97 -21.57
C TYR A 160 -1.39 10.21 -21.71
N TRP A 161 -1.14 10.97 -20.65
CA TRP A 161 -0.33 12.20 -20.72
C TRP A 161 1.07 11.97 -21.29
N PRO A 162 1.78 10.85 -21.01
CA PRO A 162 3.06 10.58 -21.66
C PRO A 162 2.97 10.56 -23.18
N GLU A 163 1.86 10.11 -23.78
CA GLU A 163 1.67 10.11 -25.24
C GLU A 163 1.47 11.52 -25.80
N PHE A 164 0.74 12.37 -25.06
CA PHE A 164 0.49 13.77 -25.43
C PHE A 164 1.75 14.63 -25.33
N TYR A 165 2.54 14.42 -24.28
CA TYR A 165 3.75 15.20 -24.01
C TYR A 165 5.03 14.54 -24.52
N LYS A 166 4.98 13.32 -25.11
CA LYS A 166 6.15 12.72 -25.76
C LYS A 166 6.60 13.67 -26.87
N LYS A 167 7.79 14.25 -26.70
CA LYS A 167 8.35 15.24 -27.63
C LYS A 167 8.19 14.73 -29.07
N VAL A 168 7.59 15.56 -29.94
CA VAL A 168 7.83 15.43 -31.38
C VAL A 168 9.34 15.62 -31.56
N LYS A 169 10.03 14.54 -31.95
CA LYS A 169 11.47 14.53 -32.20
C LYS A 169 11.76 15.58 -33.28
N GLY A 170 12.25 16.77 -32.88
CA GLY A 170 12.57 17.86 -33.82
C GLY A 170 12.22 19.29 -33.36
N ALA A 171 11.38 19.48 -32.34
CA ALA A 171 10.99 20.83 -31.86
C ALA A 171 11.75 21.26 -30.59
N SER A 172 13.09 21.17 -30.59
CA SER A 172 13.95 21.46 -29.43
C SER A 172 14.32 22.94 -29.26
N GLY A 173 13.31 23.81 -29.21
CA GLY A 173 13.49 25.23 -28.93
C GLY A 173 13.37 25.57 -27.44
N GLY A 174 14.44 25.33 -26.66
CA GLY A 174 14.82 26.17 -25.52
C GLY A 174 14.10 26.10 -24.17
N LEU A 175 12.81 25.75 -24.06
CA LEU A 175 12.10 25.86 -22.76
C LEU A 175 11.64 24.51 -22.20
N GLY A 176 12.24 24.09 -21.07
CA GLY A 176 11.62 23.13 -20.14
C GLY A 176 12.12 21.69 -20.18
N SER A 177 13.42 21.45 -20.00
CA SER A 177 13.97 20.09 -19.79
C SER A 177 13.84 19.55 -18.37
N ASN A 178 13.51 20.38 -17.37
CA ASN A 178 13.63 19.98 -15.96
C ASN A 178 12.32 19.49 -15.32
N SER A 179 11.15 19.78 -15.91
CA SER A 179 9.85 19.43 -15.30
C SER A 179 9.31 18.07 -15.74
N LYS A 180 9.86 17.45 -16.79
CA LYS A 180 9.34 16.16 -17.30
C LYS A 180 9.65 14.97 -16.41
N ASP A 181 10.83 14.96 -15.79
CA ASP A 181 11.27 13.85 -14.95
C ASP A 181 10.54 13.85 -13.60
N GLU A 182 10.06 15.01 -13.15
CA GLU A 182 9.42 15.14 -11.85
C GLU A 182 7.96 14.64 -11.84
N TRP A 183 7.26 14.72 -12.98
CA TRP A 183 5.81 14.45 -13.04
C TRP A 183 5.48 13.00 -13.38
N PHE A 184 6.39 12.33 -14.09
CA PHE A 184 6.20 10.97 -14.62
C PHE A 184 7.30 10.00 -14.23
N SER A 185 8.11 10.32 -13.22
CA SER A 185 8.96 9.30 -12.62
C SER A 185 8.07 8.27 -11.94
N TYR A 186 7.70 7.23 -12.69
CA TYR A 186 7.01 6.04 -12.20
C TYR A 186 7.66 5.51 -10.92
N LYS A 187 8.99 5.65 -10.82
CA LYS A 187 9.76 5.36 -9.61
C LYS A 187 9.30 6.16 -8.41
N HIS A 188 9.02 7.46 -8.52
CA HIS A 188 8.52 8.27 -7.40
C HIS A 188 7.12 7.81 -6.93
N VAL A 189 6.25 7.41 -7.86
CA VAL A 189 4.93 6.85 -7.53
C VAL A 189 5.09 5.53 -6.79
N LEU A 190 5.97 4.64 -7.28
CA LEU A 190 6.28 3.39 -6.61
C LEU A 190 6.90 3.59 -5.23
N ASP A 191 7.84 4.54 -5.08
CA ASP A 191 8.49 4.84 -3.81
C ASP A 191 7.48 5.41 -2.80
N ALA A 192 6.55 6.27 -3.26
CA ALA A 192 5.46 6.79 -2.43
C ALA A 192 4.49 5.69 -1.98
N LEU A 193 4.05 4.83 -2.91
CA LEU A 193 3.19 3.68 -2.60
C LEU A 193 3.88 2.69 -1.64
N ALA A 194 5.16 2.40 -1.84
CA ALA A 194 5.93 1.54 -0.96
C ALA A 194 6.04 2.13 0.45
N LYS A 195 6.25 3.44 0.55
CA LYS A 195 6.27 4.16 1.84
C LYS A 195 4.91 4.08 2.53
N GLU A 196 3.82 4.32 1.82
CA GLU A 196 2.46 4.24 2.36
C GLU A 196 2.11 2.81 2.81
N HIS A 197 2.40 1.81 1.97
CA HIS A 197 2.19 0.41 2.32
C HIS A 197 2.99 0.00 3.56
N SER A 198 4.24 0.45 3.72
CA SER A 198 5.01 0.14 4.93
C SER A 198 4.45 0.80 6.18
N ALA A 199 3.89 2.02 6.08
CA ALA A 199 3.23 2.69 7.20
C ALA A 199 1.95 1.95 7.60
N ASN A 200 1.10 1.58 6.63
CA ASN A 200 -0.11 0.80 6.87
C ASN A 200 0.20 -0.58 7.44
N ALA A 201 1.22 -1.26 6.92
CA ALA A 201 1.66 -2.55 7.44
C ALA A 201 2.15 -2.47 8.90
N SER A 202 2.81 -1.38 9.28
CA SER A 202 3.21 -1.18 10.68
C SER A 202 2.00 -0.98 11.59
N GLN A 203 0.99 -0.23 11.13
CA GLN A 203 -0.27 -0.07 11.86
C GLN A 203 -1.03 -1.41 12.00
N ASP A 204 -1.20 -2.14 10.90
CA ASP A 204 -1.86 -3.45 10.90
C ASP A 204 -1.14 -4.47 11.81
N ALA A 205 0.20 -4.44 11.81
CA ALA A 205 0.99 -5.27 12.71
C ALA A 205 0.79 -4.88 14.18
N ALA A 206 0.76 -3.57 14.48
CA ALA A 206 0.48 -3.06 15.82
C ALA A 206 -0.93 -3.44 16.28
N ASP A 207 -1.93 -3.35 15.41
CA ASP A 207 -3.31 -3.74 15.69
C ASP A 207 -3.43 -5.24 15.97
N ALA A 208 -2.74 -6.07 15.17
CA ALA A 208 -2.66 -7.51 15.42
C ALA A 208 -2.03 -7.80 16.79
N HIS A 209 -0.90 -7.17 17.12
CA HIS A 209 -0.28 -7.30 18.42
C HIS A 209 -1.23 -6.86 19.55
N PHE A 210 -1.87 -5.70 19.42
CA PHE A 210 -2.82 -5.19 20.41
C PHE A 210 -4.00 -6.15 20.63
N PHE A 211 -4.58 -6.66 19.54
CA PHE A 211 -5.73 -7.57 19.59
C PHE A 211 -5.42 -8.87 20.34
N PHE A 212 -4.23 -9.43 20.14
CA PHE A 212 -3.79 -10.66 20.81
C PHE A 212 -2.97 -10.41 22.10
N GLY A 213 -3.05 -9.22 22.70
CA GLY A 213 -2.37 -8.92 23.96
C GLY A 213 -0.83 -9.04 23.89
N ASN A 214 -0.26 -8.60 22.77
CA ASN A 214 1.15 -8.71 22.38
C ASN A 214 1.67 -10.15 22.18
N ASP A 215 0.81 -11.17 22.10
CA ASP A 215 1.18 -12.55 21.84
C ASP A 215 0.60 -13.08 20.52
N LEU A 216 1.39 -13.05 19.44
CA LEU A 216 0.98 -13.60 18.14
C LEU A 216 0.86 -15.14 18.12
N GLY A 217 1.29 -15.82 19.19
CA GLY A 217 1.11 -17.25 19.41
C GLY A 217 -0.18 -17.62 20.12
N HIS A 218 -1.05 -16.64 20.40
CA HIS A 218 -2.31 -16.85 21.11
C HIS A 218 -3.18 -17.91 20.41
N PRO A 219 -3.87 -18.81 21.15
CA PRO A 219 -4.70 -19.86 20.56
C PRO A 219 -5.77 -19.32 19.62
N ASP A 220 -6.38 -18.17 19.93
CA ASP A 220 -7.35 -17.48 19.06
C ASP A 220 -6.79 -17.11 17.68
N ALA A 221 -5.47 -16.94 17.55
CA ALA A 221 -4.84 -16.66 16.26
C ALA A 221 -4.78 -17.89 15.34
N LYS A 222 -5.18 -19.09 15.83
CA LYS A 222 -5.24 -20.35 15.06
C LYS A 222 -3.95 -20.67 14.30
N GLY A 223 -2.81 -20.23 14.83
CA GLY A 223 -1.51 -20.38 14.19
C GLY A 223 -1.29 -19.55 12.92
N ALA A 224 -2.17 -18.58 12.59
CA ALA A 224 -2.08 -17.74 11.39
C ALA A 224 -0.73 -17.03 11.28
N PHE A 225 -0.17 -16.56 12.40
CA PHE A 225 1.13 -15.89 12.45
C PHE A 225 2.34 -16.85 12.42
N SER A 226 2.13 -18.16 12.56
CA SER A 226 3.19 -19.15 12.51
C SER A 226 3.55 -19.56 11.07
N TYR A 227 4.78 -20.01 10.85
CA TYR A 227 5.23 -20.61 9.59
C TYR A 227 6.25 -21.71 9.88
N VAL A 228 6.29 -22.74 9.03
CA VAL A 228 7.24 -23.84 9.17
C VAL A 228 8.45 -23.61 8.27
N LYS A 229 9.66 -23.68 8.85
CA LYS A 229 10.93 -23.64 8.11
C LYS A 229 11.83 -24.76 8.64
N SER A 230 12.28 -25.65 7.76
CA SER A 230 13.15 -26.79 8.12
C SER A 230 12.56 -27.68 9.24
N GLY A 231 11.25 -27.96 9.18
CA GLY A 231 10.55 -28.79 10.17
C GLY A 231 10.33 -28.13 11.53
N LYS A 232 10.74 -26.87 11.69
CA LYS A 232 10.53 -26.08 12.91
C LYS A 232 9.51 -24.98 12.64
N THR A 233 8.64 -24.74 13.61
CA THR A 233 7.63 -23.67 13.55
C THR A 233 8.21 -22.38 14.13
N PHE A 234 8.06 -21.28 13.40
CA PHE A 234 8.51 -19.94 13.77
C PHE A 234 7.33 -18.98 13.73
N LEU A 235 7.33 -17.96 14.60
CA LEU A 235 6.37 -16.85 14.51
C LEU A 235 6.89 -15.79 13.53
N ALA A 236 5.98 -15.18 12.78
CA ALA A 236 6.30 -14.03 11.95
C ALA A 236 6.77 -12.87 12.85
N SER A 237 7.90 -12.26 12.49
CA SER A 237 8.51 -11.16 13.26
C SER A 237 8.61 -9.84 12.50
N LYS A 238 8.30 -9.84 11.20
CA LYS A 238 8.36 -8.64 10.36
C LYS A 238 6.96 -8.07 10.19
N ASP A 239 6.81 -6.76 10.39
CA ASP A 239 5.53 -6.04 10.28
C ASP A 239 4.79 -6.36 8.99
N ASP A 240 5.45 -6.25 7.82
CA ASP A 240 4.89 -6.64 6.52
C ASP A 240 4.30 -8.07 6.48
N ALA A 241 4.97 -9.02 7.13
CA ALA A 241 4.51 -10.40 7.16
C ALA A 241 3.35 -10.58 8.14
N ILE A 242 3.36 -9.84 9.25
CA ILE A 242 2.29 -9.82 10.25
C ILE A 242 1.05 -9.16 9.63
N ALA A 243 1.17 -7.97 9.04
CA ALA A 243 0.09 -7.23 8.38
C ALA A 243 -0.63 -8.06 7.32
N ARG A 244 0.10 -8.69 6.40
CA ARG A 244 -0.51 -9.56 5.37
C ARG A 244 -1.27 -10.73 5.98
N LYS A 245 -0.74 -11.33 7.05
CA LYS A 245 -1.40 -12.43 7.76
C LYS A 245 -2.59 -11.94 8.59
N TRP A 246 -2.52 -10.73 9.11
CA TRP A 246 -3.60 -10.08 9.84
C TRP A 246 -4.79 -9.80 8.94
N ILE A 247 -4.59 -9.10 7.82
CA ILE A 247 -5.65 -8.85 6.83
C ILE A 247 -6.28 -10.18 6.37
N LYS A 248 -5.44 -11.17 6.03
CA LYS A 248 -5.94 -12.49 5.65
C LYS A 248 -6.76 -13.17 6.75
N LEU A 249 -6.34 -13.07 8.02
CA LEU A 249 -7.08 -13.62 9.15
C LEU A 249 -8.44 -12.93 9.31
N LEU A 250 -8.53 -11.62 9.06
CA LEU A 250 -9.80 -10.88 9.11
C LEU A 250 -10.75 -11.29 7.98
N ASP A 251 -10.22 -11.62 6.80
CA ASP A 251 -11.00 -12.14 5.69
C ASP A 251 -11.48 -13.58 5.96
N ASP A 252 -10.61 -14.44 6.51
CA ASP A 252 -10.89 -15.85 6.75
C ASP A 252 -11.78 -16.07 8.01
N ASP A 253 -11.74 -15.17 8.99
CA ASP A 253 -12.46 -15.28 10.28
C ASP A 253 -13.36 -14.06 10.55
N PRO A 254 -14.66 -14.13 10.20
CA PRO A 254 -15.59 -13.02 10.40
C PRO A 254 -15.87 -12.72 11.88
N GLU A 255 -15.64 -13.66 12.79
CA GLU A 255 -15.80 -13.44 14.22
C GLU A 255 -14.70 -12.52 14.74
N ILE A 256 -13.44 -12.80 14.39
CA ILE A 256 -12.30 -11.92 14.70
C ILE A 256 -12.50 -10.55 14.06
N SER A 257 -12.89 -10.50 12.78
CA SER A 257 -13.19 -9.24 12.07
C SER A 257 -14.28 -8.43 12.76
N SER A 258 -15.33 -9.08 13.25
CA SER A 258 -16.41 -8.40 14.00
C SER A 258 -15.92 -7.92 15.37
N ARG A 259 -15.10 -8.69 16.08
CA ARG A 259 -14.50 -8.27 17.36
C ARG A 259 -13.59 -7.06 17.19
N VAL A 260 -12.75 -7.03 16.16
CA VAL A 260 -11.89 -5.88 15.83
C VAL A 260 -12.72 -4.64 15.58
N ARG A 261 -13.78 -4.74 14.75
CA ARG A 261 -14.69 -3.62 14.47
C ARG A 261 -15.46 -3.14 15.70
N ASN A 262 -15.75 -4.04 16.63
CA ASN A 262 -16.46 -3.74 17.87
C ASN A 262 -15.54 -3.35 19.03
N GLN A 263 -14.22 -3.36 18.86
CA GLN A 263 -13.32 -2.84 19.89
C GLN A 263 -13.55 -1.33 19.98
N PRO A 264 -13.92 -0.79 21.17
CA PRO A 264 -14.07 0.64 21.32
C PRO A 264 -12.70 1.27 21.08
N ALA A 265 -12.61 2.23 20.15
CA ALA A 265 -11.42 3.02 19.85
C ALA A 265 -10.86 3.81 21.07
N ALA A 266 -11.46 3.63 22.25
CA ALA A 266 -11.27 4.39 23.47
C ALA A 266 -9.91 4.14 24.17
N VAL A 267 -9.07 3.19 23.74
CA VAL A 267 -7.80 2.90 24.45
C VAL A 267 -6.58 3.64 23.86
N THR A 268 -6.69 4.21 22.66
CA THR A 268 -5.57 4.96 22.05
C THR A 268 -5.29 6.31 22.73
N LEU A 269 -6.20 6.80 23.57
CA LEU A 269 -6.09 8.11 24.25
C LEU A 269 -5.09 8.14 25.43
N VAL A 270 -4.58 7.00 25.90
CA VAL A 270 -3.65 6.98 27.06
C VAL A 270 -2.19 7.07 26.64
N ALA A 271 -1.83 6.76 25.38
CA ALA A 271 -0.44 6.81 24.92
C ALA A 271 0.04 8.23 24.58
N THR A 272 -0.85 9.14 24.16
CA THR A 272 -0.46 10.52 23.81
C THR A 272 -0.29 11.42 25.04
N ALA A 273 -0.86 11.06 26.19
CA ALA A 273 -0.77 11.86 27.42
C ALA A 273 0.57 11.69 28.19
N CYS A 274 1.38 10.69 27.86
CA CYS A 274 2.62 10.38 28.59
C CYS A 274 3.92 10.81 27.88
N LEU A 275 3.84 11.42 26.69
CA LEU A 275 4.99 11.92 25.93
C LEU A 275 5.07 13.46 25.89
N HIS A 276 4.69 14.13 26.98
CA HIS A 276 5.28 15.44 27.26
C HIS A 276 6.53 15.21 28.10
N PRO A 277 7.75 15.40 27.53
CA PRO A 277 8.95 15.42 28.34
C PRO A 277 8.76 16.52 29.38
N ARG A 278 8.75 16.10 30.64
CA ARG A 278 8.83 16.98 31.79
C ARG A 278 10.15 17.73 31.61
N ALA A 279 10.08 18.95 31.08
CA ALA A 279 11.20 19.87 31.02
C ALA A 279 11.79 19.91 32.43
N THR A 280 12.99 19.36 32.58
CA THR A 280 13.80 19.64 33.75
C THR A 280 14.11 21.12 33.66
N ASP A 281 13.64 21.79 34.70
CA ASP A 281 13.79 23.21 34.93
C ASP A 281 15.22 23.42 35.43
N ASP A 282 16.13 23.61 34.48
CA ASP A 282 17.51 23.97 34.73
C ASP A 282 17.54 25.46 35.07
N GLY A 283 17.30 25.76 36.35
CA GLY A 283 17.07 27.10 36.85
C GLY A 283 18.13 28.14 36.46
N SER A 284 17.66 29.27 35.93
CA SER A 284 18.34 30.55 36.01
C SER A 284 17.34 31.69 36.07
N GLY A 285 16.92 32.02 37.29
CA GLY A 285 16.65 33.38 37.79
C GLY A 285 15.86 34.35 36.91
N GLY A 286 14.56 34.41 37.14
CA GLY A 286 13.72 35.54 36.74
C GLY A 286 12.48 35.60 37.62
N LYS A 287 12.49 36.50 38.60
CA LYS A 287 11.29 36.89 39.35
C LYS A 287 10.32 37.51 38.34
N ASP A 288 9.08 37.00 38.27
CA ASP A 288 7.86 37.80 38.46
C ASP A 288 6.60 36.95 38.22
N THR A 289 5.80 36.88 39.28
CA THR A 289 4.32 36.85 39.33
C THR A 289 3.57 36.68 38.00
N TYR A 290 2.75 35.62 37.87
CA TYR A 290 1.30 35.73 37.62
C TYR A 290 0.56 34.40 37.92
N HIS A 291 -0.65 34.60 38.45
CA HIS A 291 -1.62 33.65 38.99
C HIS A 291 -2.05 32.50 38.05
N ARG A 292 -2.11 31.26 38.55
CA ARG A 292 -3.32 30.57 39.07
C ARG A 292 -4.29 30.12 37.96
N THR A 293 -4.29 28.82 37.66
CA THR A 293 -5.48 27.94 37.59
C THR A 293 -5.01 26.49 37.55
N ALA A 294 -4.98 25.87 38.73
CA ALA A 294 -4.91 24.43 38.88
C ALA A 294 -6.34 23.90 39.07
N MET A 295 -6.82 23.09 38.13
CA MET A 295 -7.99 22.24 38.40
C MET A 295 -7.52 20.80 38.58
N MET A 296 -7.88 20.28 39.75
CA MET A 296 -7.76 18.89 40.15
C MET A 296 -8.57 17.97 39.25
N LEU A 297 -7.96 16.88 38.79
CA LEU A 297 -8.66 15.62 38.57
C LEU A 297 -7.99 14.54 39.43
N ARG A 298 -8.47 14.45 40.67
CA ARG A 298 -8.40 13.23 41.48
C ARG A 298 -9.39 12.23 40.89
N LEU A 299 -8.90 11.18 40.25
CA LEU A 299 -9.63 9.92 40.19
C LEU A 299 -8.96 8.93 41.11
N SER A 300 -9.62 8.77 42.27
CA SER A 300 -9.47 7.65 43.18
C SER A 300 -10.01 6.41 42.49
N THR A 301 -9.15 5.43 42.22
CA THR A 301 -9.56 4.02 42.18
C THR A 301 -8.68 3.25 43.17
N GLY A 302 -9.36 2.79 44.21
CA GLY A 302 -8.76 2.20 45.39
C GLY A 302 -8.10 0.86 45.12
N ALA A 303 -7.06 0.62 45.91
CA ALA A 303 -6.46 -0.67 46.14
C ALA A 303 -7.49 -1.70 46.63
N ARG A 304 -7.48 -2.89 46.02
CA ARG A 304 -7.61 -4.15 46.76
C ARG A 304 -6.48 -5.06 46.33
N GLY A 305 -5.56 -5.27 47.27
CA GLY A 305 -4.54 -6.29 47.15
C GLY A 305 -5.15 -7.69 47.30
N ALA A 306 -4.61 -8.62 46.52
CA ALA A 306 -4.55 -10.02 46.89
C ALA A 306 -3.17 -10.53 46.44
N GLY A 307 -2.31 -10.78 47.42
CA GLY A 307 -0.95 -11.22 47.19
C GLY A 307 -0.90 -12.65 46.67
N LEU A 308 -0.06 -12.87 45.66
CA LEU A 308 0.49 -14.19 45.36
C LEU A 308 2.01 -14.07 45.26
N ARG A 309 2.66 -14.53 46.34
CA ARG A 309 4.09 -14.78 46.41
C ARG A 309 4.48 -15.76 45.31
N ARG A 310 5.29 -15.34 44.33
CA ARG A 310 6.02 -16.26 43.45
C ARG A 310 7.45 -16.41 43.97
N ARG A 311 7.79 -17.66 44.29
CA ARG A 311 9.12 -18.11 44.72
C ARG A 311 10.12 -17.99 43.55
N PRO A 312 11.41 -17.70 43.81
CA PRO A 312 12.44 -17.79 42.79
C PRO A 312 12.73 -19.26 42.45
N VAL A 313 12.57 -19.63 41.18
CA VAL A 313 13.01 -20.93 40.66
C VAL A 313 14.49 -20.80 40.27
N LYS A 314 15.30 -21.67 40.86
CA LYS A 314 16.74 -21.81 40.59
C LYS A 314 16.96 -22.17 39.11
N SER A 315 17.73 -21.34 38.42
CA SER A 315 18.27 -21.67 37.09
C SER A 315 19.18 -22.88 37.20
N ARG A 316 18.92 -23.89 36.37
CA ARG A 316 19.63 -25.17 36.33
C ARG A 316 20.49 -25.15 35.07
N ASP A 317 21.79 -25.35 35.25
CA ASP A 317 22.80 -25.39 34.19
C ASP A 317 22.42 -26.36 33.07
N PHE A 318 22.31 -25.86 31.85
CA PHE A 318 22.17 -26.68 30.64
C PHE A 318 23.53 -26.83 29.96
N ARG A 319 24.12 -28.01 30.14
CA ARG A 319 25.40 -28.43 29.56
C ARG A 319 25.19 -28.77 28.07
N MET A 320 25.84 -28.02 27.17
CA MET A 320 25.88 -28.33 25.73
C MET A 320 26.71 -29.59 25.48
N GLY A 321 26.05 -30.68 25.09
CA GLY A 321 26.70 -31.89 24.57
C GLY A 321 27.08 -31.70 23.10
N LYS A 322 28.38 -31.80 22.80
CA LYS A 322 28.92 -31.95 21.45
C LYS A 322 28.53 -33.33 20.93
N GLY A 323 27.67 -33.40 19.91
CA GLY A 323 27.39 -34.61 19.15
C GLY A 323 27.83 -34.42 17.70
N GLY A 324 28.99 -34.98 17.36
CA GLY A 324 29.47 -35.07 15.97
C GLY A 324 28.78 -36.22 15.25
N CYS A 325 28.30 -35.98 14.03
CA CYS A 325 27.86 -37.02 13.12
C CYS A 325 28.86 -37.09 11.96
N ALA A 326 29.81 -38.03 12.07
CA ALA A 326 30.51 -38.60 10.93
C ALA A 326 29.73 -39.83 10.48
N GLY A 327 29.00 -39.71 9.37
CA GLY A 327 28.24 -40.78 8.75
C GLY A 327 28.85 -41.17 7.40
N ARG A 328 29.76 -42.13 7.45
CA ARG A 328 30.46 -42.80 6.36
C ARG A 328 29.46 -43.62 5.52
N LEU A 329 29.32 -43.31 4.23
CA LEU A 329 28.62 -44.16 3.25
C LEU A 329 29.64 -45.11 2.62
N GLN A 330 29.48 -46.40 2.90
CA GLN A 330 30.20 -47.50 2.26
C GLN A 330 29.43 -47.94 1.02
N MET A 331 30.15 -48.11 -0.08
CA MET A 331 29.70 -48.82 -1.28
C MET A 331 29.40 -50.30 -0.98
N ALA A 332 28.41 -50.87 -1.65
CA ALA A 332 28.46 -52.24 -2.13
C ALA A 332 27.45 -52.46 -3.28
N LEU A 333 28.03 -52.83 -4.43
CA LEU A 333 27.53 -53.58 -5.59
C LEU A 333 26.32 -53.05 -6.38
#